data_AF-A0A3E0PPU5-F1
#
_entry.id   AF-A0A3E0PPU5-F1
#
_cell.length_a   1.000
_cell.length_b   1.000
_cell.length_c   1.000
_cell.angle_alpha   90.00
_cell.angle_beta   90.00
_cell.angle_gamma   90.00
#
_symmetry.space_group_name_H-M   'P 1'
#
loop_
_entity.id
_entity.type
_entity.pdbx_description
1 polymer ?
#
loop_
_entity_poly.entity_id
_entity_poly.type
_entity_poly.pdbx_seq_one_letter_code
_entity_poly.pdbx_strand_id
1 'polypeptide(L)' 'MQETNTATLQQEGNWEQFKGKAREEWGELTDQELEQARGNWEQFVGTVKEKTGETKENIEQKFEQWTS' A
#
# COMPACT_ATOMS: atom_id res chain seq x y z
N MET A 1 20.04 -20.81 16.39
CA MET A 1 19.98 -19.34 16.49
C MET A 1 19.55 -18.87 15.11
N GLN A 2 18.29 -18.49 14.94
CA GLN A 2 17.80 -18.04 13.63
C GLN A 2 18.24 -16.59 13.46
N GLU A 3 19.22 -16.38 12.59
CA GLU A 3 19.68 -15.05 12.20
C GLU A 3 18.52 -14.32 11.52
N THR A 4 18.14 -13.22 12.13
CA THR A 4 16.96 -12.41 11.77
C THR A 4 17.19 -11.74 10.42
N ASN A 5 16.32 -12.05 9.46
CA ASN A 5 16.15 -11.32 8.20
C ASN A 5 15.79 -9.84 8.48
N THR A 6 16.77 -8.97 8.63
CA THR A 6 16.55 -7.55 8.99
C THR A 6 16.42 -6.61 7.79
N ALA A 7 16.45 -7.11 6.55
CA ALA A 7 16.31 -6.27 5.35
C ALA A 7 14.84 -6.08 4.88
N THR A 8 13.93 -6.99 5.22
CA THR A 8 12.50 -6.88 4.84
C THR A 8 11.70 -6.01 5.82
N LEU A 9 12.08 -6.00 7.11
CA LEU A 9 11.30 -5.38 8.18
C LEU A 9 11.12 -3.85 8.09
N GLN A 10 12.02 -3.12 7.42
CA GLN A 10 11.92 -1.67 7.30
C GLN A 10 10.85 -1.21 6.31
N GLN A 11 10.63 -1.95 5.20
CA GLN A 11 9.51 -1.68 4.29
C GLN A 11 8.18 -2.15 4.88
N GLU A 12 8.22 -3.19 5.70
CA GLU A 12 7.04 -3.75 6.36
C GLU A 12 6.43 -2.80 7.41
N GLY A 13 7.26 -2.07 8.17
CA GLY A 13 6.79 -1.11 9.17
C GLY A 13 6.10 0.12 8.57
N ASN A 14 6.51 0.57 7.37
CA ASN A 14 5.88 1.70 6.69
C ASN A 14 4.57 1.29 5.99
N TRP A 15 4.46 0.02 5.57
CA TRP A 15 3.25 -0.50 4.92
C TRP A 15 2.01 -0.45 5.80
N GLU A 16 2.14 -0.72 7.11
CA GLU A 16 0.99 -0.64 8.04
C GLU A 16 0.44 0.78 8.16
N GLN A 17 1.31 1.79 8.21
CA GLN A 17 0.90 3.20 8.21
C GLN A 17 0.28 3.60 6.88
N PHE A 18 0.89 3.15 5.78
CA PHE A 18 0.36 3.33 4.44
C PHE A 18 -1.05 2.74 4.30
N LYS A 19 -1.28 1.50 4.76
CA LYS A 19 -2.62 0.86 4.74
C LYS A 19 -3.66 1.67 5.49
N GLY A 20 -3.30 2.21 6.66
CA GLY A 20 -4.18 3.07 7.45
C GLY A 20 -4.63 4.30 6.67
N LYS A 21 -3.69 5.03 6.06
CA LYS A 21 -3.99 6.21 5.23
C LYS A 21 -4.74 5.86 3.95
N ALA A 22 -4.36 4.76 3.31
CA ALA A 22 -5.03 4.22 2.14
C ALA A 22 -6.50 3.93 2.43
N ARG A 23 -6.79 3.30 3.57
CA ARG A 23 -8.17 3.02 3.96
C ARG A 23 -8.95 4.29 4.33
N GLU A 24 -8.30 5.28 4.93
CA GLU A 24 -8.94 6.57 5.24
C GLU A 24 -9.29 7.35 3.97
N GLU A 25 -8.36 7.44 3.01
CA GLU A 25 -8.58 8.15 1.75
C GLU A 25 -9.53 7.42 0.82
N TRP A 26 -9.37 6.11 0.69
CA TRP A 26 -10.11 5.33 -0.31
C TRP A 26 -11.35 4.64 0.21
N GLY A 27 -11.54 4.44 1.52
CA GLY A 27 -12.75 3.96 2.22
C GLY A 27 -13.27 2.56 1.83
N GLU A 28 -13.33 2.29 0.53
CA GLU A 28 -13.74 1.09 -0.19
C GLU A 28 -12.66 0.00 -0.23
N LEU A 29 -11.40 0.35 0.10
CA LEU A 29 -10.30 -0.60 0.18
C LEU A 29 -10.25 -1.32 1.53
N THR A 30 -10.27 -2.65 1.47
CA THR A 30 -10.09 -3.51 2.65
C THR A 30 -8.63 -3.82 2.93
N ASP A 31 -8.28 -4.04 4.21
CA ASP A 31 -6.92 -4.44 4.62
C ASP A 31 -6.37 -5.60 3.78
N GLN A 32 -7.23 -6.59 3.48
CA GLN A 32 -6.86 -7.77 2.71
C GLN A 32 -6.40 -7.43 1.29
N GLU A 33 -7.08 -6.51 0.62
CA GLU A 33 -6.76 -6.08 -0.75
C GLU A 33 -5.44 -5.32 -0.77
N LEU A 34 -5.25 -4.44 0.21
CA LEU A 34 -3.99 -3.74 0.42
C LEU A 34 -2.87 -4.76 0.73
N GLU A 35 -3.09 -5.72 1.61
CA GLU A 35 -2.11 -6.76 1.92
C GLU A 35 -1.74 -7.63 0.72
N GLN A 36 -2.68 -7.97 -0.15
CA GLN A 36 -2.39 -8.71 -1.37
C GLN A 36 -1.50 -7.90 -2.33
N ALA A 37 -1.63 -6.58 -2.30
CA ALA A 37 -0.81 -5.67 -3.06
C ALA A 37 0.53 -5.29 -2.38
N ARG A 38 0.79 -5.81 -1.17
CA ARG A 38 2.01 -5.51 -0.41
C ARG A 38 3.25 -5.95 -1.18
N GLY A 39 4.14 -4.98 -1.44
CA GLY A 39 5.36 -5.21 -2.21
C GLY A 39 5.16 -5.28 -3.73
N ASN A 40 3.93 -5.10 -4.23
CA ASN A 40 3.63 -5.05 -5.66
C ASN A 40 2.78 -3.81 -5.99
N TRP A 41 3.47 -2.76 -6.45
CA TRP A 41 2.86 -1.48 -6.82
C TRP A 41 1.83 -1.61 -7.95
N GLU A 42 2.08 -2.44 -8.96
CA GLU A 42 1.13 -2.62 -10.07
C GLU A 42 -0.17 -3.28 -9.62
N GLN A 43 -0.08 -4.28 -8.74
CA GLN A 43 -1.26 -4.89 -8.11
C GLN A 43 -2.03 -3.85 -7.30
N PHE A 44 -1.32 -3.05 -6.50
CA PHE A 44 -1.93 -1.99 -5.71
C PHE A 44 -2.73 -1.01 -6.57
N VAL A 45 -2.09 -0.46 -7.61
CA VAL A 45 -2.73 0.49 -8.53
C VAL A 45 -3.93 -0.15 -9.24
N GLY A 46 -3.82 -1.43 -9.66
CA GLY A 46 -4.92 -2.17 -10.27
C GLY A 46 -6.12 -2.28 -9.33
N THR A 47 -5.89 -2.76 -8.12
CA THR A 47 -6.90 -2.90 -7.08
C THR A 47 -7.57 -1.57 -6.74
N VAL A 48 -6.79 -0.51 -6.50
CA VAL A 48 -7.36 0.81 -6.19
C VAL A 48 -8.19 1.32 -7.36
N LYS A 49 -7.66 1.26 -8.59
CA LYS A 49 -8.39 1.67 -9.79
C LYS A 49 -9.69 0.88 -10.00
N GLU A 50 -9.69 -0.42 -9.74
CA GLU A 50 -10.88 -1.28 -9.88
C GLU A 50 -11.94 -1.01 -8.81
N LYS A 51 -11.53 -0.63 -7.60
CA LYS A 51 -12.44 -0.40 -6.46
C LYS A 51 -12.98 1.02 -6.42
N THR A 52 -12.09 2.01 -6.49
CA THR A 52 -12.43 3.43 -6.29
C THR A 52 -12.63 4.16 -7.62
N GLY A 53 -12.21 3.56 -8.74
CA GLY A 53 -12.21 4.21 -10.05
C GLY A 53 -11.11 5.26 -10.21
N GLU A 54 -10.15 5.35 -9.28
CA GLU A 54 -9.10 6.36 -9.33
C GLU A 54 -8.11 6.15 -10.48
N THR A 55 -7.49 7.23 -10.92
CA THR A 55 -6.41 7.18 -11.91
C THR A 55 -5.12 6.77 -11.24
N LYS A 56 -4.30 6.00 -11.98
CA LYS A 56 -2.94 5.62 -11.56
C LYS A 56 -2.14 6.83 -11.04
N GLU A 57 -2.24 7.98 -11.70
CA GLU A 57 -1.53 9.19 -11.33
C GLU A 57 -1.92 9.71 -9.94
N ASN A 58 -3.21 9.68 -9.59
CA ASN A 58 -3.69 10.10 -8.27
C ASN A 58 -3.21 9.12 -7.18
N ILE A 59 -3.21 7.83 -7.51
CA ILE A 59 -2.70 6.77 -6.64
C ILE A 59 -1.20 6.94 -6.38
N GLU A 60 -0.43 7.23 -7.43
CA GLU A 60 1.01 7.54 -7.36
C GLU A 60 1.27 8.79 -6.50
N GLN A 61 0.52 9.88 -6.72
CA GLN A 61 0.64 11.10 -5.93
C GLN A 61 0.40 10.86 -4.43
N LYS A 62 -0.65 10.11 -4.07
CA LYS A 62 -0.95 9.79 -2.66
C LYS A 62 0.14 8.92 -2.04
N PHE A 63 0.66 7.94 -2.78
CA PHE A 63 1.77 7.12 -2.32
C PHE A 63 3.02 7.97 -2.06
N GLU A 64 3.44 8.78 -3.02
CA GLU A 64 4.58 9.70 -2.85
C GLU A 64 4.38 10.64 -1.65
N GLN A 65 3.17 11.16 -1.45
CA GLN A 65 2.84 12.01 -0.31
C GLN A 65 3.01 11.29 1.04
N TRP A 66 2.80 9.97 1.09
CA TRP A 66 2.93 9.20 2.32
C TRP A 66 4.32 8.62 2.53
N THR A 67 5.09 8.40 1.46
CA THR A 67 6.47 7.91 1.55
C THR A 67 7.52 9.01 1.65
N SER A 68 7.14 10.26 1.35
CA SER A 68 7.99 11.46 1.53
C SER A 68 8.09 11.89 2.99
#